data_AF-A0A8J3QAV7-F1
#
_entry.id   AF-A0A8J3QAV7-F1
#
_cell.length_a   1.000
_cell.length_b   1.000
_cell.length_c   1.000
_cell.angle_alpha   90.00
_cell.angle_beta   90.00
_cell.angle_gamma   90.00
#
_symmetry.space_group_name_H-M   'P 1'
#
loop_
_entity.id
_entity.type
_entity.pdbx_description
1 polymer ?
#
loop_
_entity_poly.entity_id
_entity_poly.type
_entity_poly.pdbx_seq_one_letter_code
_entity_poly.pdbx_strand_id
1 'polypeptide(L)'
;MFSYPSGDLHMGHAEVFSISDAIARYLRLRGKDVLFPVGWDSFGLPAENAARKRGIDPREWTYANIEVQAESFRRMGFSFEWQTRLHTSDPEYFRWNQWIFLRMVERGLAYRASAPVNWCPQDETVLANEQVIDGRCERCQTRVVERELTQWFFRTTAYAKRLVDDMAQLEGHWPAEILTMQRHWIANLHDWLISRQRQWGTPIPIVHCGECGLVPVPDEELPLGLNLPGDTSCPRCGGPAQRDPDTMDTFVDSSWYFLRYPNPSYQDGPFDPAGIERWLPVAEYIGGREHACGHLIYARFMTKVLHDLGMLSFTEPFTRLTNQGQVIMNGKSMSKTLGNMVSLQEQIAAHGPDAVRVTMLFAGPPEEDIDWADVSPTAAVKWLGRVTRLLESLPANASGPADPQLRRAVHKLLHATTVAMDGKRFNVAIARMMELTTLLRHSDVDSATTREGADALVVMLSCFAPLTAAQLGFADSSSWPAVDAQLIAEETTTCVVQVDGKVRARLEVPVTITEADLRSRALTSVGTPSASRIIVRAPRIVNIVTG
;
A
#
# COMPACT_ATOMS: atom_id res chain seq x y z
N MET A 1 -2.82 0.97 -3.29
CA MET A 1 -3.69 1.77 -4.16
C MET A 1 -3.36 1.45 -5.61
N PHE A 2 -4.36 1.28 -6.48
CA PHE A 2 -4.11 1.04 -7.91
C PHE A 2 -3.68 2.31 -8.67
N SER A 3 -3.19 2.16 -9.89
CA SER A 3 -2.57 3.25 -10.66
C SER A 3 -3.57 3.95 -11.59
N TYR A 4 -3.42 5.26 -11.76
CA TYR A 4 -4.03 5.99 -12.88
C TYR A 4 -3.20 5.78 -14.16
N PRO A 5 -3.79 5.33 -15.28
CA PRO A 5 -3.10 5.16 -16.56
C PRO A 5 -2.91 6.48 -17.32
N SER A 6 -2.32 7.48 -16.65
CA SER A 6 -2.14 8.85 -17.18
C SER A 6 -0.75 9.11 -17.79
N GLY A 7 0.08 8.07 -17.88
CA GLY A 7 1.42 8.09 -18.42
C GLY A 7 2.24 6.89 -17.96
N ASP A 8 3.54 6.92 -18.27
CA ASP A 8 4.49 5.89 -17.83
C ASP A 8 4.73 5.93 -16.31
N LEU A 9 5.18 4.81 -15.75
CA LEU A 9 5.48 4.69 -14.33
C LEU A 9 6.76 5.46 -13.97
N HIS A 10 6.79 5.96 -12.73
CA HIS A 10 7.93 6.65 -12.14
C HIS A 10 8.34 5.98 -10.83
N MET A 11 9.43 6.44 -10.22
CA MET A 11 9.99 5.82 -9.01
C MET A 11 9.03 5.74 -7.81
N GLY A 12 8.12 6.71 -7.64
CA GLY A 12 7.04 6.58 -6.64
C GLY A 12 6.13 5.35 -6.83
N HIS A 13 5.86 4.93 -8.07
CA HIS A 13 5.15 3.68 -8.32
C HIS A 13 6.04 2.47 -8.00
N ALA A 14 7.34 2.54 -8.33
CA ALA A 14 8.28 1.48 -8.01
C ALA A 14 8.36 1.23 -6.50
N GLU A 15 8.37 2.28 -5.68
CA GLU A 15 8.37 2.19 -4.22
C GLU A 15 7.13 1.48 -3.69
N VAL A 16 5.94 2.04 -3.93
CA VAL A 16 4.68 1.53 -3.34
C VAL A 16 4.42 0.07 -3.70
N PHE A 17 4.70 -0.32 -4.96
CA PHE A 17 4.50 -1.70 -5.40
C PHE A 17 5.63 -2.63 -4.94
N SER A 18 6.87 -2.15 -4.77
CA SER A 18 7.95 -2.96 -4.17
C SER A 18 7.67 -3.26 -2.70
N ILE A 19 7.17 -2.29 -1.93
CA ILE A 19 6.74 -2.48 -0.54
C ILE A 19 5.62 -3.53 -0.47
N SER A 20 4.58 -3.34 -1.29
CA SER A 20 3.42 -4.23 -1.33
C SER A 20 3.81 -5.66 -1.71
N ASP A 21 4.68 -5.81 -2.73
CA ASP A 21 5.12 -7.11 -3.21
C ASP A 21 6.04 -7.83 -2.22
N ALA A 22 6.92 -7.10 -1.52
CA ALA A 22 7.77 -7.68 -0.48
C ALA A 22 6.93 -8.25 0.68
N ILE A 23 5.87 -7.56 1.08
CA ILE A 23 4.91 -8.04 2.09
C ILE A 23 4.16 -9.25 1.57
N ALA A 24 3.61 -9.19 0.34
CA ALA A 24 2.85 -10.30 -0.24
C ALA A 24 3.69 -11.59 -0.33
N ARG A 25 4.94 -11.48 -0.81
CA ARG A 25 5.88 -12.60 -0.88
C ARG A 25 6.24 -13.14 0.49
N TYR A 26 6.52 -12.26 1.45
CA TYR A 26 6.79 -12.66 2.83
C TYR A 26 5.63 -13.44 3.43
N LEU A 27 4.39 -12.94 3.31
CA LEU A 27 3.21 -13.62 3.83
C LEU A 27 2.99 -15.00 3.19
N ARG A 28 3.22 -15.14 1.87
CA ARG A 28 3.17 -16.46 1.19
C ARG A 28 4.23 -17.41 1.72
N LEU A 29 5.47 -16.95 1.89
CA LEU A 29 6.55 -17.74 2.51
C LEU A 29 6.24 -18.12 3.97
N ARG A 30 5.42 -17.34 4.66
CA ARG A 30 4.89 -17.64 6.00
C ARG A 30 3.65 -18.56 5.99
N GLY A 31 3.29 -19.12 4.84
CA GLY A 31 2.19 -20.06 4.66
C GLY A 31 0.81 -19.42 4.63
N LYS A 32 0.72 -18.10 4.41
CA LYS A 32 -0.57 -17.42 4.21
C LYS A 32 -1.03 -17.58 2.77
N ASP A 33 -2.34 -17.70 2.61
CA ASP A 33 -3.00 -17.53 1.32
C ASP A 33 -3.16 -16.02 1.06
N VAL A 34 -2.63 -15.52 -0.06
CA VAL A 34 -2.44 -14.08 -0.29
C VAL A 34 -2.98 -13.66 -1.65
N LEU A 35 -4.07 -12.88 -1.62
CA LEU A 35 -4.56 -12.13 -2.76
C LEU A 35 -3.81 -10.79 -2.86
N PHE A 36 -2.96 -10.65 -3.89
CA PHE A 36 -2.27 -9.40 -4.21
C PHE A 36 -2.71 -8.94 -5.61
N PRO A 37 -3.83 -8.20 -5.72
CA PRO A 37 -4.48 -7.94 -6.99
C PRO A 37 -3.87 -6.73 -7.73
N VAL A 38 -4.23 -6.56 -9.00
CA VAL A 38 -3.83 -5.40 -9.82
C VAL A 38 -5.00 -4.87 -10.63
N GLY A 39 -5.07 -3.56 -10.81
CA GLY A 39 -6.06 -2.91 -11.66
C GLY A 39 -5.64 -1.49 -12.00
N TRP A 40 -6.50 -0.79 -12.74
CA TRP A 40 -6.27 0.59 -13.15
C TRP A 40 -7.52 1.44 -12.94
N ASP A 41 -7.31 2.62 -12.36
CA ASP A 41 -8.33 3.66 -12.28
C ASP A 41 -8.37 4.42 -13.61
N SER A 42 -9.10 3.87 -14.56
CA SER A 42 -8.97 4.19 -15.98
C SER A 42 -10.00 5.20 -16.49
N PHE A 43 -10.94 5.65 -15.65
CA PHE A 43 -11.82 6.79 -15.94
C PHE A 43 -11.29 8.12 -15.38
N GLY A 44 -12.00 9.20 -15.73
CA GLY A 44 -11.86 10.50 -15.10
C GLY A 44 -10.80 11.42 -15.71
N LEU A 45 -10.66 12.56 -15.02
CA LEU A 45 -9.87 13.70 -15.46
C LEU A 45 -8.38 13.41 -15.72
N PRO A 46 -7.67 12.55 -14.96
CA PRO A 46 -6.27 12.27 -15.23
C PRO A 46 -6.01 11.68 -16.62
N ALA A 47 -6.80 10.69 -17.03
CA ALA A 47 -6.66 10.03 -18.33
C ALA A 47 -7.13 10.95 -19.47
N GLU A 48 -8.29 11.57 -19.32
CA GLU A 48 -8.89 12.41 -20.34
C GLU A 48 -8.08 13.69 -20.60
N ASN A 49 -7.59 14.38 -19.56
CA ASN A 49 -6.76 15.56 -19.74
C ASN A 49 -5.43 15.22 -20.44
N ALA A 50 -4.85 14.06 -20.14
CA ALA A 50 -3.63 13.60 -20.78
C ALA A 50 -3.83 13.27 -22.27
N ALA A 51 -4.96 12.67 -22.63
CA ALA A 51 -5.37 12.38 -23.99
C ALA A 51 -5.70 13.66 -24.78
N ARG A 52 -6.52 14.56 -24.20
CA ARG A 52 -6.90 15.86 -24.79
C ARG A 52 -5.69 16.72 -25.13
N LYS A 53 -4.70 16.79 -24.23
CA LYS A 53 -3.44 17.55 -24.48
C LYS A 53 -2.67 17.05 -25.71
N ARG A 54 -2.90 15.80 -26.13
CA ARG A 54 -2.22 15.13 -27.25
C ARG A 54 -3.09 15.00 -28.50
N GLY A 55 -4.37 15.37 -28.43
CA GLY A 55 -5.32 15.17 -29.52
C GLY A 55 -5.60 13.70 -29.83
N ILE A 56 -5.52 12.82 -28.82
CA ILE A 56 -5.77 11.38 -28.93
C ILE A 56 -7.09 11.04 -28.24
N ASP A 57 -7.79 10.02 -28.73
CA ASP A 57 -8.98 9.48 -28.08
C ASP A 57 -8.65 8.99 -26.63
N PRO A 58 -9.42 9.39 -25.61
CA PRO A 58 -9.17 9.01 -24.23
C PRO A 58 -9.13 7.50 -24.00
N ARG A 59 -9.93 6.71 -24.73
CA ARG A 59 -9.90 5.25 -24.64
C ARG A 59 -8.57 4.74 -25.15
N GLU A 60 -8.20 5.12 -26.37
CA GLU A 60 -6.95 4.65 -26.99
C GLU A 60 -5.72 5.01 -26.13
N TRP A 61 -5.66 6.25 -25.63
CA TRP A 61 -4.61 6.69 -24.70
C TRP A 61 -4.57 5.86 -23.41
N THR A 62 -5.75 5.61 -22.82
CA THR A 62 -5.88 4.88 -21.56
C THR A 62 -5.37 3.44 -21.70
N TYR A 63 -5.87 2.68 -22.68
CA TYR A 63 -5.46 1.28 -22.84
C TYR A 63 -3.99 1.15 -23.28
N ALA A 64 -3.47 2.09 -24.07
CA ALA A 64 -2.04 2.12 -24.39
C ALA A 64 -1.17 2.28 -23.14
N ASN A 65 -1.53 3.20 -22.23
CA ASN A 65 -0.81 3.37 -20.97
C ASN A 65 -0.98 2.17 -20.04
N ILE A 66 -2.16 1.57 -19.98
CA ILE A 66 -2.41 0.35 -19.20
C ILE A 66 -1.41 -0.75 -19.62
N GLU A 67 -1.23 -1.01 -20.92
CA GLU A 67 -0.31 -2.05 -21.38
C GLU A 67 1.16 -1.70 -21.07
N VAL A 68 1.57 -0.43 -21.24
CA VAL A 68 2.92 0.03 -20.88
C VAL A 68 3.18 -0.16 -19.37
N GLN A 69 2.22 0.21 -18.52
CA GLN A 69 2.33 0.03 -17.07
C GLN A 69 2.31 -1.45 -16.70
N ALA A 70 1.46 -2.27 -17.32
CA ALA A 70 1.39 -3.71 -17.10
C ALA A 70 2.72 -4.40 -17.43
N GLU A 71 3.33 -4.03 -18.55
CA GLU A 71 4.65 -4.55 -18.93
C GLU A 71 5.74 -4.11 -17.95
N SER A 72 5.69 -2.86 -17.49
CA SER A 72 6.61 -2.36 -16.45
C SER A 72 6.49 -3.17 -15.14
N PHE A 73 5.26 -3.46 -14.71
CA PHE A 73 5.01 -4.29 -13.53
C PHE A 73 5.53 -5.73 -13.71
N ARG A 74 5.36 -6.33 -14.90
CA ARG A 74 5.93 -7.66 -15.21
C ARG A 74 7.46 -7.64 -15.18
N ARG A 75 8.08 -6.62 -15.78
CA ARG A 75 9.54 -6.44 -15.77
C ARG A 75 10.09 -6.22 -14.36
N MET A 76 9.34 -5.56 -13.48
CA MET A 76 9.66 -5.43 -12.05
C MET A 76 9.46 -6.72 -11.26
N GLY A 77 8.90 -7.77 -11.86
CA GLY A 77 8.66 -9.04 -11.18
C GLY A 77 7.66 -8.92 -10.03
N PHE A 78 6.70 -7.99 -10.09
CA PHE A 78 5.65 -7.92 -9.08
C PHE A 78 4.73 -9.15 -9.18
N SER A 79 4.47 -9.80 -8.04
CA SER A 79 3.71 -11.05 -7.92
C SER A 79 2.19 -10.82 -7.84
N PHE A 80 1.70 -9.95 -8.71
CA PHE A 80 0.28 -9.68 -8.83
C PHE A 80 -0.48 -10.94 -9.27
N GLU A 81 -1.69 -11.11 -8.75
CA GLU A 81 -2.66 -12.05 -9.29
C GLU A 81 -3.28 -11.46 -10.55
N TRP A 82 -2.66 -11.71 -11.70
CA TRP A 82 -3.06 -11.12 -12.98
C TRP A 82 -4.45 -11.51 -13.45
N GLN A 83 -5.03 -12.60 -12.92
CA GLN A 83 -6.43 -12.97 -13.20
C GLN A 83 -7.43 -11.97 -12.58
N THR A 84 -7.00 -11.21 -11.58
CA THR A 84 -7.83 -10.18 -10.91
C THR A 84 -7.77 -8.81 -11.61
N ARG A 85 -7.07 -8.75 -12.76
CA ARG A 85 -6.91 -7.54 -13.59
C ARG A 85 -8.28 -6.92 -13.91
N LEU A 86 -8.46 -5.66 -13.52
CA LEU A 86 -9.66 -4.86 -13.83
C LEU A 86 -9.32 -3.44 -14.29
N HIS A 87 -10.20 -2.86 -15.09
CA HIS A 87 -10.17 -1.46 -15.53
C HIS A 87 -11.50 -0.81 -15.16
N THR A 88 -11.48 0.32 -14.45
CA THR A 88 -12.73 0.99 -14.04
C THR A 88 -13.55 1.49 -15.22
N SER A 89 -12.90 1.69 -16.37
CA SER A 89 -13.51 2.09 -17.64
C SER A 89 -14.20 0.96 -18.43
N ASP A 90 -14.12 -0.29 -17.97
CA ASP A 90 -14.78 -1.41 -18.64
C ASP A 90 -16.29 -1.46 -18.31
N PRO A 91 -17.17 -1.77 -19.30
CA PRO A 91 -18.61 -1.90 -19.07
C PRO A 91 -18.97 -2.90 -17.97
N GLU A 92 -18.18 -3.96 -17.82
CA GLU A 92 -18.34 -4.98 -16.79
C GLU A 92 -18.10 -4.45 -15.36
N TYR A 93 -17.32 -3.36 -15.24
CA TYR A 93 -17.09 -2.65 -13.99
C TYR A 93 -18.14 -1.56 -13.78
N PHE A 94 -18.21 -0.58 -14.69
CA PHE A 94 -19.00 0.62 -14.42
C PHE A 94 -20.52 0.41 -14.49
N ARG A 95 -21.01 -0.71 -15.04
CA ARG A 95 -22.42 -1.13 -14.85
C ARG A 95 -22.80 -1.14 -13.36
N TRP A 96 -21.84 -1.51 -12.51
CA TRP A 96 -22.07 -1.63 -11.08
C TRP A 96 -21.97 -0.30 -10.36
N ASN A 97 -21.17 0.66 -10.85
CA ASN A 97 -21.27 2.04 -10.40
C ASN A 97 -22.68 2.60 -10.65
N GLN A 98 -23.23 2.37 -11.85
CA GLN A 98 -24.58 2.79 -12.20
C GLN A 98 -25.62 2.12 -11.30
N TRP A 99 -25.51 0.80 -11.10
CA TRP A 99 -26.40 0.07 -10.21
C TRP A 99 -26.33 0.57 -8.76
N ILE A 100 -25.13 0.74 -8.20
CA ILE A 100 -24.94 1.26 -6.84
C ILE A 100 -25.54 2.66 -6.71
N PHE A 101 -25.31 3.53 -7.69
CA PHE A 101 -25.90 4.86 -7.73
C PHE A 101 -27.43 4.80 -7.66
N LEU A 102 -28.08 3.93 -8.43
CA LEU A 102 -29.54 3.76 -8.41
C LEU A 102 -30.05 3.32 -7.03
N ARG A 103 -29.36 2.34 -6.40
CA ARG A 103 -29.68 1.91 -5.03
C ARG A 103 -29.51 3.03 -3.99
N MET A 104 -28.58 3.96 -4.23
CA MET A 104 -28.40 5.17 -3.42
C MET A 104 -29.50 6.21 -3.68
N VAL A 105 -29.98 6.37 -4.92
CA VAL A 105 -31.13 7.23 -5.25
C VAL A 105 -32.39 6.75 -4.51
N GLU A 106 -32.68 5.45 -4.56
CA GLU A 106 -33.82 4.84 -3.86
C GLU A 106 -33.83 5.11 -2.35
N ARG A 107 -32.65 5.29 -1.75
CA ARG A 107 -32.47 5.56 -0.31
C ARG A 107 -32.30 7.04 0.02
N GLY A 108 -32.42 7.93 -0.96
CA GLY A 108 -32.20 9.37 -0.77
C GLY A 108 -30.75 9.74 -0.41
N LEU A 109 -29.80 8.84 -0.69
CA LEU A 109 -28.36 9.03 -0.51
C LEU A 109 -27.69 9.62 -1.74
N ALA A 110 -28.24 9.41 -2.93
CA ALA A 110 -27.87 10.15 -4.14
C ALA A 110 -29.00 11.12 -4.49
N TYR A 111 -28.68 12.40 -4.63
CA TYR A 111 -29.69 13.43 -4.90
C TYR A 111 -29.13 14.55 -5.79
N ARG A 112 -30.03 15.30 -6.43
CA ARG A 112 -29.69 16.42 -7.31
C ARG A 112 -30.14 17.73 -6.68
N ALA A 113 -29.26 18.73 -6.63
CA ALA A 113 -29.55 20.04 -6.03
C ALA A 113 -28.78 21.16 -6.74
N SER A 114 -29.32 22.38 -6.68
CA SER A 114 -28.56 23.59 -7.03
C SER A 114 -27.69 23.99 -5.85
N ALA A 115 -26.42 24.25 -6.12
CA ALA A 115 -25.49 24.74 -5.12
C ALA A 115 -24.41 25.61 -5.78
N PRO A 116 -23.76 26.50 -5.00
CA PRO A 116 -22.46 27.03 -5.37
C PRO A 116 -21.47 25.87 -5.41
N VAL A 117 -20.90 25.62 -6.57
CA VAL A 117 -19.95 24.53 -6.81
C VAL A 117 -18.60 25.07 -7.24
N ASN A 118 -17.54 24.38 -6.82
CA ASN A 118 -16.18 24.64 -7.27
C ASN A 118 -16.09 24.33 -8.77
N TRP A 119 -15.70 25.31 -9.57
CA TRP A 119 -15.53 25.19 -11.03
C TRP A 119 -14.09 25.45 -11.43
N CYS A 120 -13.51 24.51 -12.17
CA CYS A 120 -12.21 24.71 -12.80
C CYS A 120 -12.39 25.26 -14.23
N PRO A 121 -11.99 26.50 -14.54
CA PRO A 121 -12.16 27.06 -15.88
C PRO A 121 -11.24 26.42 -16.94
N GLN A 122 -10.16 25.75 -16.53
CA GLN A 122 -9.22 25.07 -17.43
C GLN A 122 -9.68 23.64 -17.77
N ASP A 123 -10.22 22.94 -16.76
CA ASP A 123 -10.75 21.59 -16.93
C ASP A 123 -12.23 21.60 -17.35
N GLU A 124 -12.88 22.77 -17.34
CA GLU A 124 -14.26 22.99 -17.77
C GLU A 124 -15.25 22.05 -17.08
N THR A 125 -15.06 21.86 -15.76
CA THR A 125 -15.87 20.94 -14.97
C THR A 125 -15.89 21.36 -13.50
N VAL A 126 -16.89 20.85 -12.80
CA VAL A 126 -16.99 20.95 -11.33
C VAL A 126 -15.96 20.07 -10.62
N LEU A 127 -15.58 20.48 -9.40
CA LEU A 127 -14.66 19.78 -8.51
C LEU A 127 -15.33 19.53 -7.15
N ALA A 128 -15.02 18.41 -6.51
CA ALA A 128 -15.32 18.20 -5.09
C ALA A 128 -14.42 19.09 -4.22
N ASN A 129 -14.81 19.33 -2.96
CA ASN A 129 -14.03 20.19 -2.03
C ASN A 129 -12.61 19.65 -1.80
N GLU A 130 -12.48 18.33 -1.76
CA GLU A 130 -11.25 17.55 -1.61
C GLU A 130 -10.29 17.78 -2.79
N GLN A 131 -10.82 18.16 -3.96
CA GLN A 131 -10.05 18.41 -5.18
C GLN A 131 -9.62 19.88 -5.32
N VAL A 132 -9.88 20.71 -4.30
CA VAL A 132 -9.50 22.12 -4.22
C VAL A 132 -8.45 22.31 -3.12
N ILE A 133 -7.21 22.53 -3.53
CA ILE A 133 -6.06 22.72 -2.63
C ILE A 133 -5.64 24.19 -2.71
N ASP A 134 -5.68 24.91 -1.58
CA ASP A 134 -5.35 26.34 -1.50
C ASP A 134 -6.10 27.21 -2.55
N GLY A 135 -7.38 26.88 -2.78
CA GLY A 135 -8.23 27.57 -3.76
C GLY A 135 -7.89 27.27 -5.24
N ARG A 136 -7.11 26.22 -5.51
CA ARG A 136 -6.69 25.80 -6.85
C ARG A 136 -7.07 24.35 -7.13
N CYS A 137 -7.27 24.04 -8.41
CA CYS A 137 -7.52 22.66 -8.85
C CYS A 137 -6.30 21.79 -8.51
N GLU A 138 -6.52 20.64 -7.83
CA GLU A 138 -5.47 19.69 -7.46
C GLU A 138 -4.61 19.25 -8.68
N ARG A 139 -5.22 19.23 -9.88
CA ARG A 139 -4.61 18.69 -11.10
C ARG A 139 -3.89 19.76 -11.91
N CYS A 140 -4.62 20.77 -12.36
CA CYS A 140 -4.11 21.77 -13.30
C CYS A 140 -3.61 23.06 -12.60
N GLN A 141 -3.79 23.19 -11.29
CA GLN A 141 -3.34 24.33 -10.47
C GLN A 141 -3.97 25.69 -10.83
N THR A 142 -4.96 25.67 -11.73
CA THR A 142 -5.77 26.85 -12.07
C THR A 142 -6.61 27.28 -10.88
N ARG A 143 -6.76 28.59 -10.69
CA ARG A 143 -7.63 29.15 -9.63
C ARG A 143 -9.07 28.68 -9.84
N VAL A 144 -9.64 28.10 -8.79
CA VAL A 144 -11.03 27.66 -8.79
C VAL A 144 -11.94 28.88 -8.62
N VAL A 145 -13.05 28.88 -9.34
CA VAL A 145 -14.11 29.89 -9.23
C VAL A 145 -15.39 29.20 -8.77
N GLU A 146 -16.30 29.95 -8.18
CA GLU A 146 -17.61 29.44 -7.80
C GLU A 146 -18.60 29.63 -8.96
N ARG A 147 -19.46 28.64 -9.19
CA ARG A 147 -20.60 28.73 -10.11
C ARG A 147 -21.83 28.14 -9.47
N GLU A 148 -23.00 28.73 -9.70
CA GLU A 148 -24.28 28.11 -9.37
C GLU A 148 -24.63 27.07 -10.44
N LEU A 149 -24.63 25.80 -10.07
CA LEU A 149 -24.99 24.71 -10.97
C LEU A 149 -25.87 23.69 -10.23
N THR A 150 -26.81 23.10 -10.97
CA THR A 150 -27.56 21.93 -10.49
C THR A 150 -26.76 20.67 -10.77
N GLN A 151 -26.34 19.97 -9.72
CA GLN A 151 -25.39 18.86 -9.76
C GLN A 151 -25.87 17.68 -8.90
N TRP A 152 -25.25 16.51 -9.08
CA TRP A 152 -25.48 15.30 -8.30
C TRP A 152 -24.53 15.21 -7.11
N PHE A 153 -25.08 14.80 -5.97
CA PHE A 153 -24.38 14.67 -4.71
C PHE A 153 -24.66 13.31 -4.06
N PHE A 154 -23.65 12.77 -3.40
CA PHE A 154 -23.83 11.74 -2.38
C PHE A 154 -23.92 12.37 -1.00
N ARG A 155 -24.91 11.95 -0.21
CA ARG A 155 -25.20 12.43 1.14
C ARG A 155 -24.21 11.87 2.17
N THR A 156 -22.92 12.16 1.98
CA THR A 156 -21.83 11.74 2.87
C THR A 156 -22.01 12.29 4.29
N THR A 157 -22.62 13.46 4.45
CA THR A 157 -22.90 14.06 5.75
C THR A 157 -23.83 13.20 6.62
N ALA A 158 -24.71 12.39 6.02
CA ALA A 158 -25.55 11.45 6.76
C ALA A 158 -24.74 10.36 7.50
N TYR A 159 -23.48 10.14 7.09
CA TYR A 159 -22.56 9.17 7.68
C TYR A 159 -21.44 9.83 8.49
N ALA A 160 -21.40 11.17 8.61
CA ALA A 160 -20.30 11.89 9.28
C ALA A 160 -20.04 11.39 10.70
N LYS A 161 -21.10 11.15 11.48
CA LYS A 161 -20.96 10.62 12.85
C LYS A 161 -20.32 9.23 12.87
N ARG A 162 -20.79 8.30 12.03
CA ARG A 162 -20.21 6.94 11.92
C ARG A 162 -18.78 6.95 11.40
N LEU A 163 -18.46 7.86 10.47
CA LEU A 163 -17.10 8.05 9.99
C LEU A 163 -16.14 8.50 11.10
N VAL A 164 -16.62 9.20 12.12
CA VAL A 164 -15.83 9.56 13.31
C VAL A 164 -15.84 8.46 14.36
N ASP A 165 -17.02 7.95 14.74
CA ASP A 165 -17.16 6.95 15.80
C ASP A 165 -16.39 5.66 15.48
N ASP A 166 -16.50 5.17 14.24
CA ASP A 166 -15.87 3.91 13.83
C ASP A 166 -14.34 4.04 13.67
N MET A 167 -13.75 5.24 13.79
CA MET A 167 -12.29 5.39 13.84
C MET A 167 -11.68 4.65 15.02
N ALA A 168 -12.44 4.39 16.09
CA ALA A 168 -11.98 3.56 17.21
C ALA A 168 -11.55 2.15 16.75
N GLN A 169 -12.12 1.63 15.66
CA GLN A 169 -11.72 0.35 15.07
C GLN A 169 -10.37 0.43 14.33
N LEU A 170 -9.94 1.64 13.95
CA LEU A 170 -8.74 1.90 13.14
C LEU A 170 -7.54 2.35 14.00
N GLU A 171 -7.77 2.80 15.23
CA GLU A 171 -6.73 3.26 16.14
C GLU A 171 -5.70 2.15 16.43
N GLY A 172 -4.41 2.49 16.32
CA GLY A 172 -3.31 1.52 16.43
C GLY A 172 -3.02 0.72 15.16
N HIS A 173 -3.86 0.81 14.14
CA HIS A 173 -3.67 0.16 12.84
C HIS A 173 -3.56 1.11 11.66
N TRP A 174 -4.05 2.35 11.82
CA TRP A 174 -3.87 3.46 10.90
C TRP A 174 -2.94 4.52 11.51
N PRO A 175 -2.19 5.28 10.69
CA PRO A 175 -1.35 6.35 11.21
C PRO A 175 -2.19 7.44 11.91
N ALA A 176 -1.76 7.84 13.11
CA ALA A 176 -2.49 8.82 13.93
C ALA A 176 -2.67 10.17 13.23
N GLU A 177 -1.72 10.56 12.38
CA GLU A 177 -1.80 11.77 11.55
C GLU A 177 -2.98 11.70 10.58
N ILE A 178 -3.17 10.58 9.88
CA ILE A 178 -4.30 10.39 8.94
C ILE A 178 -5.64 10.46 9.65
N LEU A 179 -5.76 9.78 10.81
CA LEU A 179 -6.99 9.84 11.61
C LEU A 179 -7.28 11.27 12.07
N THR A 180 -6.24 12.02 12.44
CA THR A 180 -6.37 13.43 12.83
C THR A 180 -6.81 14.30 11.65
N MET A 181 -6.20 14.13 10.47
CA MET A 181 -6.61 14.82 9.24
C MET A 181 -8.07 14.54 8.90
N GLN A 182 -8.50 13.27 8.96
CA GLN A 182 -9.89 12.91 8.70
C GLN A 182 -10.85 13.50 9.74
N ARG A 183 -10.51 13.53 11.03
CA ARG A 183 -11.35 14.18 12.05
C ARG A 183 -11.57 15.65 11.75
N HIS A 184 -10.50 16.37 11.40
CA HIS A 184 -10.59 17.78 11.04
C HIS A 184 -11.42 17.99 9.75
N TRP A 185 -11.24 17.12 8.76
CA TRP A 185 -12.02 17.16 7.51
C TRP A 185 -13.50 16.93 7.78
N ILE A 186 -13.83 15.88 8.54
CA ILE A 186 -15.21 15.47 8.79
C ILE A 186 -15.97 16.51 9.62
N ALA A 187 -15.28 17.26 10.49
CA ALA A 187 -15.89 18.34 11.27
C ALA A 187 -16.56 19.42 10.39
N ASN A 188 -16.11 19.59 9.15
CA ASN A 188 -16.72 20.49 8.16
C ASN A 188 -17.05 19.73 6.86
N LEU A 189 -17.48 18.46 6.97
CA LEU A 189 -17.82 17.64 5.81
C LEU A 189 -18.99 18.25 5.04
N HIS A 190 -18.87 18.26 3.71
CA HIS A 190 -19.96 18.58 2.81
C HIS A 190 -20.38 17.33 2.05
N ASP A 191 -21.61 17.34 1.53
CA ASP A 191 -22.07 16.27 0.66
C ASP A 191 -21.21 16.20 -0.61
N TRP A 192 -20.85 14.98 -0.99
CA TRP A 192 -19.86 14.73 -2.03
C TRP A 192 -20.44 14.99 -3.42
N LEU A 193 -19.94 16.02 -4.08
CA LEU A 193 -20.29 16.36 -5.46
C LEU A 193 -19.67 15.35 -6.43
N ILE A 194 -20.51 14.55 -7.09
CA ILE A 194 -20.06 13.43 -7.96
C ILE A 194 -20.22 13.67 -9.46
N SER A 195 -21.15 14.51 -9.92
CA SER A 195 -21.34 14.74 -11.36
C SER A 195 -20.18 15.56 -11.96
N ARG A 196 -19.80 15.27 -13.20
CA ARG A 196 -18.71 15.92 -13.94
C ARG A 196 -19.16 16.15 -15.38
N GLN A 197 -18.86 17.34 -15.92
CA GLN A 197 -19.21 17.74 -17.29
C GLN A 197 -18.18 17.20 -18.29
N ARG A 198 -17.97 15.89 -18.28
CA ARG A 198 -16.85 15.21 -18.97
C ARG A 198 -17.33 13.96 -19.70
N GLN A 199 -16.63 13.59 -20.76
CA GLN A 199 -17.02 12.45 -21.60
C GLN A 199 -16.40 11.13 -21.13
N TRP A 200 -15.23 11.19 -20.47
CA TRP A 200 -14.51 10.02 -20.01
C TRP A 200 -14.77 9.69 -18.54
N GLY A 201 -15.98 9.21 -18.24
CA GLY A 201 -16.39 8.79 -16.89
C GLY A 201 -17.64 7.91 -16.94
N THR A 202 -18.04 7.35 -15.80
CA THR A 202 -19.25 6.52 -15.71
C THR A 202 -20.51 7.37 -16.00
N PRO A 203 -21.34 7.05 -17.01
CA PRO A 203 -22.60 7.76 -17.26
C PRO A 203 -23.55 7.69 -16.07
N ILE A 204 -24.19 8.80 -15.69
CA ILE A 204 -25.22 8.80 -14.64
C ILE A 204 -26.51 8.14 -15.20
N PRO A 205 -27.04 7.08 -14.55
CA PRO A 205 -28.16 6.29 -15.09
C PRO A 205 -29.53 6.93 -14.81
N ILE A 206 -29.68 8.21 -15.15
CA ILE A 206 -30.92 8.98 -15.01
C ILE A 206 -31.35 9.55 -16.37
N VAL A 207 -32.65 9.55 -16.62
CA VAL A 207 -33.28 10.16 -17.78
C VAL A 207 -34.11 11.37 -17.35
N HIS A 208 -33.96 12.49 -18.08
CA HIS A 208 -34.69 13.75 -17.91
C HIS A 208 -35.90 13.73 -18.84
N CYS A 209 -37.08 13.50 -18.27
CA CYS A 209 -38.36 13.53 -18.98
C CYS A 209 -39.12 14.82 -18.66
N GLY A 210 -39.66 15.49 -19.69
CA GLY A 210 -40.43 16.72 -19.51
C GLY A 210 -41.72 16.53 -18.70
N GLU A 211 -42.29 15.32 -18.69
CA GLU A 211 -43.50 14.99 -17.94
C GLU A 211 -43.19 14.30 -16.60
N CYS A 212 -42.28 13.32 -16.60
CA CYS A 212 -42.02 12.47 -15.44
C CYS A 212 -40.90 12.99 -14.52
N GLY A 213 -40.16 14.03 -14.95
CA GLY A 213 -39.00 14.54 -14.24
C GLY A 213 -37.77 13.64 -14.38
N LEU A 214 -37.02 13.47 -13.29
CA LEU A 214 -35.86 12.58 -13.23
C LEU A 214 -36.34 11.13 -13.04
N VAL A 215 -36.02 10.28 -14.01
CA VAL A 215 -36.44 8.88 -14.02
C VAL A 215 -35.21 7.96 -14.02
N PRO A 216 -35.07 7.06 -13.04
CA PRO A 216 -34.06 6.01 -13.04
C PRO A 216 -34.14 5.12 -14.29
N VAL A 217 -32.97 4.77 -14.84
CA VAL A 217 -32.87 3.73 -15.88
C VAL A 217 -33.08 2.34 -15.23
N PRO A 218 -33.84 1.42 -15.83
CA PRO A 218 -34.01 0.06 -15.31
C PRO A 218 -32.69 -0.73 -15.23
N ASP A 219 -32.57 -1.62 -14.25
CA ASP A 219 -31.36 -2.42 -14.00
C ASP A 219 -30.95 -3.25 -15.25
N GLU A 220 -31.92 -3.76 -16.01
CA GLU A 220 -31.74 -4.54 -17.24
C GLU A 220 -31.19 -3.74 -18.43
N GLU A 221 -31.28 -2.41 -18.39
CA GLU A 221 -30.74 -1.52 -19.42
C GLU A 221 -29.30 -1.08 -19.11
N LEU A 222 -28.74 -1.50 -17.96
CA LEU A 222 -27.35 -1.21 -17.60
C LEU A 222 -26.38 -2.21 -18.25
N PRO A 223 -25.19 -1.77 -18.69
CA PRO A 223 -24.67 -0.41 -18.57
C PRO A 223 -25.12 0.55 -19.68
N LEU A 224 -25.33 1.83 -19.34
CA LEU A 224 -25.37 2.89 -20.33
C LEU A 224 -23.98 3.14 -20.92
N GLY A 225 -23.87 3.16 -22.26
CA GLY A 225 -22.62 3.51 -22.96
C GLY A 225 -22.22 4.99 -22.82
N LEU A 226 -20.98 5.31 -23.17
CA LEU A 226 -20.32 6.61 -22.92
C LEU A 226 -20.76 7.77 -23.85
N ASN A 227 -21.64 7.50 -24.82
CA ASN A 227 -22.12 8.54 -25.73
C ASN A 227 -23.12 9.45 -25.02
N LEU A 228 -22.63 10.56 -24.45
CA LEU A 228 -23.40 11.56 -23.72
C LEU A 228 -23.14 12.99 -24.26
N PRO A 229 -24.16 13.88 -24.21
CA PRO A 229 -25.59 13.61 -23.95
C PRO A 229 -26.25 12.87 -25.13
N GLY A 230 -27.49 12.39 -24.96
CA GLY A 230 -28.23 11.75 -26.06
C GLY A 230 -29.74 11.64 -25.83
N ASP A 231 -30.49 11.73 -26.93
CA ASP A 231 -31.95 11.53 -26.94
C ASP A 231 -32.30 10.07 -26.64
N THR A 232 -33.38 9.86 -25.90
CA THR A 232 -33.87 8.54 -25.50
C THR A 232 -35.37 8.57 -25.21
N SER A 233 -35.93 7.43 -24.77
CA SER A 233 -37.33 7.33 -24.33
C SER A 233 -37.39 7.26 -22.81
N CYS A 234 -38.40 7.89 -22.22
CA CYS A 234 -38.65 7.82 -20.79
C CYS A 234 -39.06 6.39 -20.40
N PRO A 235 -38.33 5.71 -19.49
CA PRO A 235 -38.70 4.34 -19.10
C PRO A 235 -40.00 4.26 -18.29
N ARG A 236 -40.54 5.41 -17.83
CA ARG A 236 -41.84 5.47 -17.13
C ARG A 236 -43.04 5.67 -18.06
N CYS A 237 -43.00 6.65 -18.97
CA CYS A 237 -44.14 7.00 -19.82
C CYS A 237 -43.97 6.67 -21.31
N GLY A 238 -42.78 6.24 -21.74
CA GLY A 238 -42.44 5.98 -23.14
C GLY A 238 -42.25 7.23 -24.02
N GLY A 239 -42.52 8.43 -23.49
CA GLY A 239 -42.36 9.69 -24.21
C GLY A 239 -40.91 10.11 -24.41
N PRO A 240 -40.64 11.16 -25.23
CA PRO A 240 -39.29 11.67 -25.47
C PRO A 240 -38.61 12.13 -24.17
N ALA A 241 -37.32 11.82 -24.05
CA ALA A 241 -36.51 12.21 -22.90
C ALA A 241 -35.03 12.34 -23.28
N GLN A 242 -34.21 12.85 -22.36
CA GLN A 242 -32.77 13.01 -22.56
C GLN A 242 -32.00 12.27 -21.47
N ARG A 243 -30.90 11.62 -21.84
CA ARG A 243 -29.96 11.06 -20.84
C ARG A 243 -29.35 12.19 -20.01
N ASP A 244 -29.03 11.90 -18.75
CA ASP A 244 -28.24 12.82 -17.94
C ASP A 244 -26.91 13.14 -18.66
N PRO A 245 -26.55 14.42 -18.83
CA PRO A 245 -25.39 14.81 -19.60
C PRO A 245 -24.06 14.56 -18.86
N ASP A 246 -24.11 14.37 -17.55
CA ASP A 246 -22.93 14.29 -16.69
C ASP A 246 -22.46 12.83 -16.51
N THR A 247 -21.17 12.70 -16.23
CA THR A 247 -20.54 11.46 -15.77
C THR A 247 -20.20 11.53 -14.28
N MET A 248 -19.95 10.40 -13.64
CA MET A 248 -19.50 10.34 -12.25
C MET A 248 -17.99 10.60 -12.16
N ASP A 249 -17.56 11.23 -11.07
CA ASP A 249 -16.17 11.44 -10.71
C ASP A 249 -15.44 10.10 -10.48
N THR A 250 -14.14 10.07 -10.81
CA THR A 250 -13.25 8.90 -10.67
C THR A 250 -13.18 8.35 -9.25
N PHE A 251 -13.45 9.17 -8.22
CA PHE A 251 -13.49 8.68 -6.85
C PHE A 251 -14.70 7.78 -6.59
N VAL A 252 -15.76 7.84 -7.41
CA VAL A 252 -16.86 6.86 -7.34
C VAL A 252 -16.34 5.49 -7.73
N ASP A 253 -15.60 5.39 -8.84
CA ASP A 253 -14.97 4.14 -9.27
C ASP A 253 -14.04 3.57 -8.20
N SER A 254 -13.12 4.39 -7.67
CA SER A 254 -12.11 3.95 -6.71
C SER A 254 -12.62 3.83 -5.27
N SER A 255 -13.88 4.18 -4.98
CA SER A 255 -14.43 4.05 -3.62
C SER A 255 -14.77 2.61 -3.21
N TRP A 256 -14.83 1.66 -4.14
CA TRP A 256 -15.23 0.28 -3.84
C TRP A 256 -14.48 -0.80 -4.63
N TYR A 257 -13.52 -0.42 -5.50
CA TYR A 257 -12.77 -1.34 -6.38
C TYR A 257 -12.15 -2.55 -5.67
N PHE A 258 -11.73 -2.38 -4.40
CA PHE A 258 -11.15 -3.44 -3.59
C PHE A 258 -12.15 -4.58 -3.30
N LEU A 259 -13.46 -4.31 -3.35
CA LEU A 259 -14.52 -5.31 -3.25
C LEU A 259 -14.65 -6.14 -4.53
N ARG A 260 -14.25 -5.60 -5.70
CA ARG A 260 -14.37 -6.27 -7.00
C ARG A 260 -13.26 -7.27 -7.27
N TYR A 261 -12.07 -7.05 -6.70
CA TYR A 261 -10.88 -7.86 -6.97
C TYR A 261 -11.01 -9.37 -6.73
N PRO A 262 -11.69 -9.87 -5.68
CA PRO A 262 -11.81 -11.31 -5.46
C PRO A 262 -12.29 -12.09 -6.68
N ASN A 263 -13.17 -11.48 -7.49
CA ASN A 263 -13.68 -12.06 -8.72
C ASN A 263 -14.18 -10.93 -9.66
N PRO A 264 -13.30 -10.37 -10.52
CA PRO A 264 -13.65 -9.23 -11.35
C PRO A 264 -14.62 -9.58 -12.49
N SER A 265 -14.84 -10.86 -12.77
CA SER A 265 -15.79 -11.34 -13.79
C SER A 265 -17.17 -11.72 -13.24
N TYR A 266 -17.40 -11.56 -11.93
CA TYR A 266 -18.69 -11.88 -11.31
C TYR A 266 -19.85 -11.07 -11.90
N GLN A 267 -20.93 -11.74 -12.33
CA GLN A 267 -22.02 -11.09 -13.10
C GLN A 267 -23.33 -10.93 -12.31
N ASP A 268 -23.52 -11.62 -11.20
CA ASP A 268 -24.78 -11.61 -10.44
C ASP A 268 -24.87 -10.45 -9.44
N GLY A 269 -23.87 -9.57 -9.41
CA GLY A 269 -23.79 -8.41 -8.53
C GLY A 269 -22.49 -7.62 -8.68
N PRO A 270 -22.32 -6.51 -7.92
CA PRO A 270 -21.12 -5.69 -7.98
C PRO A 270 -19.86 -6.44 -7.57
N PHE A 271 -19.97 -7.44 -6.68
CA PHE A 271 -18.85 -8.24 -6.23
C PHE A 271 -19.33 -9.61 -5.75
N ASP A 272 -18.44 -10.60 -5.84
CA ASP A 272 -18.69 -12.00 -5.47
C ASP A 272 -18.76 -12.17 -3.94
N PRO A 273 -19.93 -12.54 -3.36
CA PRO A 273 -20.08 -12.69 -1.92
C PRO A 273 -19.10 -13.70 -1.30
N ALA A 274 -18.80 -14.80 -2.00
CA ALA A 274 -17.85 -15.81 -1.48
C ALA A 274 -16.42 -15.25 -1.47
N GLY A 275 -16.10 -14.40 -2.44
CA GLY A 275 -14.85 -13.65 -2.49
C GLY A 275 -14.73 -12.63 -1.35
N ILE A 276 -15.82 -11.92 -1.03
CA ILE A 276 -15.85 -10.98 0.11
C ILE A 276 -15.59 -11.71 1.42
N GLU A 277 -16.29 -12.82 1.67
CA GLU A 277 -16.15 -13.60 2.92
C GLU A 277 -14.73 -14.16 3.09
N ARG A 278 -14.10 -14.60 2.00
CA ARG A 278 -12.75 -15.18 2.04
C ARG A 278 -11.65 -14.14 2.24
N TRP A 279 -11.75 -12.98 1.58
CA TRP A 279 -10.62 -12.08 1.41
C TRP A 279 -10.73 -10.75 2.14
N LEU A 280 -11.93 -10.35 2.58
CA LEU A 280 -12.17 -9.01 3.11
C LEU A 280 -12.64 -9.00 4.57
N PRO A 281 -12.43 -7.89 5.31
CA PRO A 281 -11.84 -6.60 4.90
C PRO A 281 -10.36 -6.70 4.50
N VAL A 282 -9.84 -5.71 3.76
CA VAL A 282 -8.45 -5.72 3.30
C VAL A 282 -7.52 -5.74 4.52
N ALA A 283 -6.63 -6.73 4.59
CA ALA A 283 -5.73 -6.88 5.73
C ALA A 283 -4.68 -5.77 5.81
N GLU A 284 -4.14 -5.36 4.67
CA GLU A 284 -3.09 -4.35 4.54
C GLU A 284 -3.35 -3.48 3.31
N TYR A 285 -3.54 -2.17 3.51
CA TYR A 285 -3.68 -1.21 2.44
C TYR A 285 -2.49 -0.25 2.42
N ILE A 286 -1.86 -0.11 1.26
CA ILE A 286 -0.66 0.73 1.09
C ILE A 286 -0.96 1.80 0.04
N GLY A 287 -0.75 3.06 0.38
CA GLY A 287 -1.03 4.19 -0.51
C GLY A 287 -0.58 5.52 0.08
N GLY A 288 -0.38 6.54 -0.76
CA GLY A 288 0.19 7.80 -0.30
C GLY A 288 -0.76 8.60 0.59
N ARG A 289 -0.18 9.45 1.45
CA ARG A 289 -0.91 10.29 2.41
C ARG A 289 -1.80 11.34 1.76
N GLU A 290 -1.55 11.69 0.50
CA GLU A 290 -2.35 12.63 -0.30
C GLU A 290 -3.82 12.21 -0.42
N HIS A 291 -4.13 10.93 -0.21
CA HIS A 291 -5.48 10.39 -0.28
C HIS A 291 -6.23 10.36 1.07
N ALA A 292 -5.65 10.96 2.13
CA ALA A 292 -6.21 10.98 3.48
C ALA A 292 -7.67 11.45 3.54
N CYS A 293 -7.98 12.57 2.87
CA CYS A 293 -9.30 13.20 2.90
C CYS A 293 -10.14 12.97 1.63
N GLY A 294 -9.57 12.35 0.60
CA GLY A 294 -10.28 11.98 -0.62
C GLY A 294 -10.68 10.50 -0.59
N HIS A 295 -10.00 9.69 -1.41
CA HIS A 295 -10.25 8.25 -1.56
C HIS A 295 -10.47 7.51 -0.22
N LEU A 296 -9.64 7.74 0.80
CA LEU A 296 -9.77 7.02 2.07
C LEU A 296 -11.07 7.36 2.82
N ILE A 297 -11.62 8.57 2.69
CA ILE A 297 -12.94 8.89 3.25
C ILE A 297 -14.04 8.26 2.41
N TYR A 298 -13.95 8.36 1.07
CA TYR A 298 -14.95 7.81 0.16
C TYR A 298 -15.06 6.29 0.25
N ALA A 299 -13.93 5.58 0.39
CA ALA A 299 -13.91 4.14 0.58
C ALA A 299 -14.61 3.72 1.88
N ARG A 300 -14.37 4.45 2.97
CA ARG A 300 -15.04 4.21 4.26
C ARG A 300 -16.54 4.50 4.17
N PHE A 301 -16.92 5.62 3.56
CA PHE A 301 -18.32 5.99 3.33
C PHE A 301 -19.05 4.91 2.52
N MET A 302 -18.51 4.52 1.37
CA MET A 302 -19.14 3.54 0.49
C MET A 302 -19.20 2.15 1.12
N THR A 303 -18.19 1.76 1.90
CA THR A 303 -18.23 0.52 2.70
C THR A 303 -19.39 0.53 3.68
N LYS A 304 -19.64 1.64 4.39
CA LYS A 304 -20.77 1.76 5.32
C LYS A 304 -22.11 1.75 4.59
N VAL A 305 -22.21 2.41 3.43
CA VAL A 305 -23.40 2.34 2.58
C VAL A 305 -23.69 0.90 2.16
N LEU A 306 -22.69 0.18 1.63
CA LEU A 306 -22.83 -1.20 1.17
C LEU A 306 -23.10 -2.18 2.33
N HIS A 307 -22.57 -1.93 3.52
CA HIS A 307 -22.94 -2.63 4.74
C HIS A 307 -24.42 -2.43 5.08
N ASP A 308 -24.92 -1.20 5.04
CA ASP A 308 -26.32 -0.90 5.33
C ASP A 308 -27.29 -1.43 4.25
N LEU A 309 -26.76 -1.69 3.05
CA LEU A 309 -27.45 -2.45 1.99
C LEU A 309 -27.50 -3.96 2.25
N GLY A 310 -26.86 -4.45 3.32
CA GLY A 310 -26.76 -5.87 3.65
C GLY A 310 -25.76 -6.65 2.78
N MET A 311 -24.86 -5.95 2.09
CA MET A 311 -23.91 -6.56 1.15
C MET A 311 -22.55 -6.89 1.78
N LEU A 312 -22.23 -6.28 2.93
CA LEU A 312 -20.97 -6.45 3.64
C LEU A 312 -21.23 -6.72 5.12
N SER A 313 -20.40 -7.56 5.74
CA SER A 313 -20.42 -7.87 7.17
C SER A 313 -19.53 -6.96 8.02
N PHE A 314 -18.87 -5.98 7.40
CA PHE A 314 -17.91 -5.07 8.02
C PHE A 314 -18.19 -3.61 7.64
N THR A 315 -17.78 -2.67 8.49
CA THR A 315 -18.04 -1.23 8.32
C THR A 315 -16.79 -0.41 7.97
N GLU A 316 -15.61 -1.03 7.95
CA GLU A 316 -14.34 -0.39 7.61
C GLU A 316 -13.59 -1.25 6.57
N PRO A 317 -13.12 -0.67 5.45
CA PRO A 317 -12.60 -1.45 4.32
C PRO A 317 -11.18 -1.97 4.53
N PHE A 318 -10.36 -1.26 5.33
CA PHE A 318 -8.93 -1.52 5.47
C PHE A 318 -8.57 -1.70 6.94
N THR A 319 -8.17 -2.91 7.30
CA THR A 319 -7.79 -3.28 8.68
C THR A 319 -6.54 -2.55 9.11
N ARG A 320 -5.54 -2.45 8.22
CA ARG A 320 -4.30 -1.68 8.43
C ARG A 320 -4.05 -0.76 7.25
N LEU A 321 -3.54 0.43 7.54
CA LEU A 321 -3.10 1.40 6.55
C LEU A 321 -1.61 1.67 6.76
N THR A 322 -0.82 1.49 5.71
CA THR A 322 0.56 1.99 5.65
C THR A 322 0.60 3.11 4.62
N ASN A 323 0.96 4.32 5.04
CA ASN A 323 1.25 5.39 4.10
C ASN A 323 2.74 5.42 3.82
N GLN A 324 3.11 5.13 2.58
CA GLN A 324 4.50 5.28 2.19
C GLN A 324 4.88 6.77 2.08
N GLY A 325 6.15 7.07 2.30
CA GLY A 325 6.72 8.39 2.03
C GLY A 325 6.65 8.76 0.55
N GLN A 326 7.05 9.97 0.22
CA GLN A 326 7.17 10.40 -1.17
C GLN A 326 8.58 10.15 -1.70
N VAL A 327 8.67 9.62 -2.93
CA VAL A 327 9.92 9.72 -3.69
C VAL A 327 10.06 11.13 -4.25
N ILE A 328 11.03 11.86 -3.71
CA ILE A 328 11.35 13.25 -4.06
C ILE A 328 12.69 13.31 -4.81
N MET A 329 13.01 14.48 -5.37
CA MET A 329 14.26 14.72 -6.09
C MET A 329 14.81 16.10 -5.71
N ASN A 330 15.98 16.12 -5.05
CA ASN A 330 16.61 17.33 -4.52
C ASN A 330 15.68 18.13 -3.59
N GLY A 331 15.05 17.46 -2.63
CA GLY A 331 14.15 18.03 -1.65
C GLY A 331 12.77 18.46 -2.18
N LYS A 332 12.41 18.09 -3.41
CA LYS A 332 11.15 18.49 -4.06
C LYS A 332 10.38 17.29 -4.62
N SER A 333 9.06 17.28 -4.45
CA SER A 333 8.19 16.26 -5.05
C SER A 333 8.42 16.14 -6.56
N MET A 334 8.41 14.92 -7.08
CA MET A 334 8.58 14.67 -8.51
C MET A 334 7.33 15.12 -9.29
N SER A 335 7.53 15.85 -10.39
CA SER A 335 6.45 16.19 -11.30
C SER A 335 6.93 16.41 -12.73
N LYS A 336 6.01 16.23 -13.69
CA LYS A 336 6.24 16.56 -15.11
C LYS A 336 6.60 18.04 -15.29
N THR A 337 5.96 18.94 -14.55
CA THR A 337 6.14 20.40 -14.69
C THR A 337 7.49 20.88 -14.19
N LEU A 338 8.00 20.29 -13.10
CA LEU A 338 9.34 20.61 -12.59
C LEU A 338 10.46 19.95 -13.38
N GLY A 339 10.16 19.02 -14.29
CA GLY A 339 11.15 18.30 -15.09
C GLY A 339 12.07 17.39 -14.27
N ASN A 340 11.73 17.12 -13.01
CA ASN A 340 12.52 16.32 -12.06
C ASN A 340 12.01 14.89 -11.90
N MET A 341 11.10 14.44 -12.77
CA MET A 341 10.60 13.07 -12.76
C MET A 341 11.70 12.08 -13.15
N VAL A 342 11.80 10.99 -12.39
CA VAL A 342 12.70 9.88 -12.71
C VAL A 342 11.88 8.75 -13.31
N SER A 343 12.20 8.41 -14.57
CA SER A 343 11.55 7.32 -15.30
C SER A 343 11.91 5.97 -14.70
N LEU A 344 10.91 5.14 -14.39
CA LEU A 344 11.16 3.78 -13.93
C LEU A 344 11.83 2.94 -15.03
N GLN A 345 11.42 3.13 -16.29
CA GLN A 345 11.97 2.36 -17.42
C GLN A 345 13.46 2.56 -17.60
N GLU A 346 13.93 3.80 -17.49
CA GLU A 346 15.35 4.15 -17.59
C GLU A 346 16.14 3.49 -16.45
N GLN A 347 15.60 3.49 -15.23
CA GLN A 347 16.24 2.84 -14.09
C GLN A 347 16.31 1.31 -14.25
N ILE A 348 15.24 0.68 -14.74
CA ILE A 348 15.24 -0.77 -15.05
C ILE A 348 16.28 -1.06 -16.14
N ALA A 349 16.34 -0.27 -17.20
CA ALA A 349 17.29 -0.48 -18.30
C ALA A 349 18.75 -0.31 -17.85
N ALA A 350 19.03 0.66 -16.98
CA ALA A 350 20.38 0.96 -16.51
C ALA A 350 20.89 -0.03 -15.45
N HIS A 351 20.01 -0.51 -14.57
CA HIS A 351 20.43 -1.22 -13.35
C HIS A 351 19.80 -2.60 -13.16
N GLY A 352 18.74 -2.89 -13.88
CA GLY A 352 17.93 -4.09 -13.68
C GLY A 352 16.86 -3.90 -12.60
N PRO A 353 15.74 -4.62 -12.71
CA PRO A 353 14.56 -4.45 -11.85
C PRO A 353 14.83 -4.72 -10.37
N ASP A 354 15.56 -5.79 -10.05
CA ASP A 354 15.83 -6.15 -8.66
C ASP A 354 16.75 -5.15 -7.95
N ALA A 355 17.71 -4.57 -8.67
CA ALA A 355 18.54 -3.52 -8.10
C ALA A 355 17.70 -2.27 -7.76
N VAL A 356 16.74 -1.92 -8.61
CA VAL A 356 15.79 -0.84 -8.35
C VAL A 356 14.94 -1.13 -7.11
N ARG A 357 14.36 -2.33 -7.03
CA ARG A 357 13.54 -2.77 -5.88
C ARG A 357 14.31 -2.75 -4.57
N VAL A 358 15.50 -3.36 -4.54
CA VAL A 358 16.38 -3.37 -3.36
C VAL A 358 16.73 -1.95 -2.95
N THR A 359 17.00 -1.06 -3.90
CA THR A 359 17.34 0.34 -3.60
C THR A 359 16.19 1.06 -2.93
N MET A 360 14.96 0.93 -3.46
CA MET A 360 13.76 1.50 -2.83
C MET A 360 13.58 1.00 -1.40
N LEU A 361 13.63 -0.32 -1.22
CA LEU A 361 13.35 -0.97 0.07
C LEU A 361 14.49 -0.80 1.08
N PHE A 362 15.68 -0.42 0.63
CA PHE A 362 16.85 -0.18 1.47
C PHE A 362 17.04 1.29 1.85
N ALA A 363 16.47 2.23 1.10
CA ALA A 363 16.65 3.66 1.29
C ALA A 363 16.24 4.14 2.69
N GLY A 364 15.14 3.59 3.22
CA GLY A 364 14.62 4.00 4.51
C GLY A 364 13.43 3.14 4.97
N PRO A 365 12.84 3.48 6.12
CA PRO A 365 11.53 2.98 6.51
C PRO A 365 10.46 3.34 5.46
N PRO A 366 9.43 2.49 5.26
CA PRO A 366 8.37 2.75 4.27
C PRO A 366 7.71 4.13 4.41
N GLU A 367 7.57 4.64 5.63
CA GLU A 367 6.82 5.85 5.94
C GLU A 367 7.63 7.16 5.72
N GLU A 368 8.92 7.05 5.46
CA GLU A 368 9.82 8.21 5.29
C GLU A 368 10.01 8.55 3.80
N ASP A 369 10.12 9.85 3.51
CA ASP A 369 10.39 10.33 2.16
C ASP A 369 11.78 9.85 1.69
N ILE A 370 11.89 9.47 0.42
CA ILE A 370 13.15 9.10 -0.23
C ILE A 370 13.56 10.21 -1.19
N ASP A 371 14.69 10.88 -0.93
CA ASP A 371 15.31 11.71 -1.96
C ASP A 371 16.11 10.83 -2.93
N TRP A 372 15.63 10.76 -4.18
CA TRP A 372 16.28 9.98 -5.22
C TRP A 372 17.71 10.43 -5.51
N ALA A 373 18.04 11.69 -5.23
CA ALA A 373 19.40 12.21 -5.39
C ALA A 373 20.40 11.58 -4.41
N ASP A 374 19.93 11.09 -3.27
CA ASP A 374 20.76 10.53 -2.18
C ASP A 374 20.90 9.01 -2.26
N VAL A 375 20.23 8.35 -3.21
CA VAL A 375 20.25 6.90 -3.37
C VAL A 375 20.85 6.49 -4.71
N SER A 376 21.47 5.31 -4.75
CA SER A 376 22.09 4.79 -5.98
C SER A 376 21.86 3.30 -6.14
N PRO A 377 21.23 2.86 -7.26
CA PRO A 377 21.09 1.45 -7.57
C PRO A 377 22.40 0.68 -7.76
N THR A 378 23.51 1.38 -7.99
CA THR A 378 24.83 0.77 -8.19
C THR A 378 25.26 -0.10 -7.00
N ALA A 379 24.92 0.30 -5.77
CA ALA A 379 25.23 -0.48 -4.58
C ALA A 379 24.45 -1.80 -4.54
N ALA A 380 23.17 -1.76 -4.91
CA ALA A 380 22.32 -2.94 -5.03
C ALA A 380 22.82 -3.89 -6.12
N VAL A 381 23.18 -3.39 -7.31
CA VAL A 381 23.79 -4.20 -8.40
C VAL A 381 25.03 -4.94 -7.89
N LYS A 382 25.93 -4.23 -7.20
CA LYS A 382 27.16 -4.82 -6.65
C LYS A 382 26.88 -5.88 -5.59
N TRP A 383 25.88 -5.67 -4.73
CA TRP A 383 25.50 -6.65 -3.72
C TRP A 383 24.86 -7.89 -4.33
N LEU A 384 23.89 -7.73 -5.23
CA LEU A 384 23.26 -8.86 -5.93
C LEU A 384 24.30 -9.70 -6.68
N GLY A 385 25.24 -9.06 -7.39
CA GLY A 385 26.35 -9.79 -8.01
C GLY A 385 27.28 -10.51 -7.02
N ARG A 386 27.41 -10.04 -5.77
CA ARG A 386 28.13 -10.78 -4.71
C ARG A 386 27.35 -11.99 -4.24
N VAL A 387 26.01 -11.90 -4.15
CA VAL A 387 25.15 -13.04 -3.81
C VAL A 387 25.25 -14.10 -4.91
N THR A 388 25.14 -13.71 -6.19
CA THR A 388 25.27 -14.64 -7.31
C THR A 388 26.60 -15.40 -7.29
N ARG A 389 27.73 -14.68 -7.19
CA ARG A 389 29.05 -15.32 -7.14
C ARG A 389 29.25 -16.22 -5.91
N LEU A 390 28.63 -15.89 -4.78
CA LEU A 390 28.64 -16.76 -3.60
C LEU A 390 27.96 -18.08 -3.95
N LEU A 391 26.72 -18.05 -4.44
CA LEU A 391 25.95 -19.26 -4.74
C LEU A 391 26.61 -20.10 -5.85
N GLU A 392 27.18 -19.47 -6.89
CA GLU A 392 27.92 -20.15 -7.95
C GLU A 392 29.18 -20.86 -7.45
N SER A 393 29.78 -20.38 -6.36
CA SER A 393 30.99 -20.99 -5.77
C SER A 393 30.70 -22.18 -4.87
N LEU A 394 29.44 -22.39 -4.45
CA LEU A 394 29.07 -23.46 -3.53
C LEU A 394 28.74 -24.75 -4.30
N PRO A 395 29.27 -25.91 -3.89
CA PRO A 395 28.87 -27.17 -4.47
C PRO A 395 27.40 -27.49 -4.17
N ALA A 396 26.74 -28.16 -5.11
CA ALA A 396 25.33 -28.54 -5.00
C ALA A 396 25.04 -29.38 -3.74
N ASN A 397 25.98 -30.24 -3.36
CA ASN A 397 25.88 -31.16 -2.23
C ASN A 397 26.98 -30.88 -1.19
N ALA A 398 27.17 -29.63 -0.81
CA ALA A 398 28.12 -29.25 0.26
C ALA A 398 27.84 -30.08 1.53
N SER A 399 28.73 -31.02 1.85
CA SER A 399 28.58 -31.99 2.94
C SER A 399 29.79 -32.00 3.89
N GLY A 400 30.64 -30.98 3.79
CA GLY A 400 31.75 -30.74 4.71
C GLY A 400 31.24 -30.48 6.13
N PRO A 401 32.12 -30.55 7.13
CA PRO A 401 31.76 -30.46 8.52
C PRO A 401 30.98 -29.17 8.82
N ALA A 402 29.89 -29.31 9.57
CA ALA A 402 29.13 -28.16 10.06
C ALA A 402 29.96 -27.40 11.09
N ASP A 403 30.12 -26.09 10.89
CA ASP A 403 30.78 -25.21 11.87
C ASP A 403 29.70 -24.68 12.85
N PRO A 404 29.74 -25.10 14.14
CA PRO A 404 28.72 -24.69 15.12
C PRO A 404 28.69 -23.18 15.37
N GLN A 405 29.84 -22.49 15.28
CA GLN A 405 29.92 -21.04 15.50
C GLN A 405 29.31 -20.30 14.31
N LEU A 406 29.66 -20.72 13.09
CA LEU A 406 29.05 -20.19 11.87
C LEU A 406 27.53 -20.42 11.88
N ARG A 407 27.08 -21.63 12.25
CA ARG A 407 25.66 -21.98 12.27
C ARG A 407 24.89 -21.11 13.27
N ARG A 408 25.48 -20.86 14.45
CA ARG A 408 24.94 -19.91 15.43
C ARG A 408 24.80 -18.50 14.84
N ALA A 409 25.82 -18.00 14.14
CA ALA A 409 25.80 -16.69 13.52
C ALA A 409 24.75 -16.58 12.39
N VAL A 410 24.64 -17.61 11.54
CA VAL A 410 23.60 -17.72 10.49
C VAL A 410 22.22 -17.61 11.13
N HIS A 411 21.90 -18.45 12.11
CA HIS A 411 20.57 -18.45 12.75
C HIS A 411 20.24 -17.14 13.46
N LYS A 412 21.23 -16.45 14.05
CA LYS A 412 21.04 -15.10 14.59
C LYS A 412 20.68 -14.07 13.51
N LEU A 413 21.31 -14.13 12.34
CA LEU A 413 20.99 -13.26 11.20
C LEU A 413 19.62 -13.59 10.58
N LEU A 414 19.26 -14.88 10.50
CA LEU A 414 17.91 -15.30 10.07
C LEU A 414 16.84 -14.76 11.02
N HIS A 415 17.06 -14.88 12.33
CA HIS A 415 16.17 -14.34 13.34
C HIS A 415 16.03 -12.83 13.23
N ALA A 416 17.15 -12.10 13.16
CA ALA A 416 17.13 -10.65 13.03
C ALA A 416 16.42 -10.19 11.74
N THR A 417 16.63 -10.90 10.63
CA THR A 417 15.91 -10.63 9.37
C THR A 417 14.41 -10.87 9.54
N THR A 418 14.02 -11.96 10.20
CA THR A 418 12.61 -12.28 10.47
C THR A 418 11.94 -11.21 11.32
N VAL A 419 12.57 -10.78 12.41
CA VAL A 419 12.06 -9.70 13.28
C VAL A 419 11.90 -8.39 12.50
N ALA A 420 12.86 -8.06 11.63
CA ALA A 420 12.77 -6.89 10.77
C ALA A 420 11.61 -6.99 9.77
N MET A 421 11.40 -8.16 9.16
CA MET A 421 10.28 -8.40 8.24
C MET A 421 8.92 -8.31 8.94
N ASP A 422 8.78 -8.90 10.14
CA ASP A 422 7.56 -8.82 10.95
C ASP A 422 7.22 -7.37 11.31
N GLY A 423 8.25 -6.54 11.54
CA GLY A 423 8.11 -5.09 11.78
C GLY A 423 8.10 -4.22 10.52
N LYS A 424 8.07 -4.80 9.31
CA LYS A 424 8.17 -4.09 8.01
C LYS A 424 9.38 -3.15 7.88
N ARG A 425 10.46 -3.44 8.61
CA ARG A 425 11.75 -2.72 8.55
C ARG A 425 12.61 -3.31 7.44
N PHE A 426 12.19 -3.13 6.19
CA PHE A 426 12.82 -3.74 5.01
C PHE A 426 14.28 -3.38 4.85
N ASN A 427 14.64 -2.12 5.12
CA ASN A 427 16.02 -1.66 5.09
C ASN A 427 16.91 -2.42 6.09
N VAL A 428 16.40 -2.70 7.30
CA VAL A 428 17.10 -3.49 8.31
C VAL A 428 17.21 -4.95 7.87
N ALA A 429 16.14 -5.54 7.31
CA ALA A 429 16.15 -6.90 6.80
C ALA A 429 17.20 -7.09 5.69
N ILE A 430 17.25 -6.17 4.72
CA ILE A 430 18.26 -6.15 3.65
C ILE A 430 19.66 -6.00 4.24
N ALA A 431 19.87 -5.13 5.24
CA ALA A 431 21.15 -5.01 5.93
C ALA A 431 21.60 -6.34 6.59
N ARG A 432 20.69 -7.05 7.26
CA ARG A 432 20.98 -8.37 7.86
C ARG A 432 21.36 -9.39 6.78
N MET A 433 20.72 -9.35 5.63
CA MET A 433 21.06 -10.21 4.50
C MET A 433 22.42 -9.85 3.85
N MET A 434 22.79 -8.57 3.81
CA MET A 434 24.13 -8.13 3.37
C MET A 434 25.22 -8.61 4.34
N GLU A 435 24.96 -8.58 5.65
CA GLU A 435 25.82 -9.16 6.68
C GLU A 435 25.94 -10.68 6.49
N LEU A 436 24.83 -11.38 6.27
CA LEU A 436 24.82 -12.82 5.99
C LEU A 436 25.63 -13.16 4.72
N THR A 437 25.43 -12.40 3.64
CA THR A 437 26.22 -12.55 2.40
C THR A 437 27.72 -12.42 2.68
N THR A 438 28.11 -11.47 3.53
CA THR A 438 29.51 -11.22 3.87
C THR A 438 30.09 -12.34 4.74
N LEU A 439 29.33 -12.82 5.73
CA LEU A 439 29.70 -13.95 6.59
C LEU A 439 29.98 -15.21 5.74
N LEU A 440 29.03 -15.59 4.88
CA LEU A 440 29.12 -16.80 4.07
C LEU A 440 30.28 -16.75 3.05
N ARG A 441 30.57 -15.58 2.48
CA ARG A 441 31.70 -15.41 1.54
C ARG A 441 33.09 -15.62 2.14
N HIS A 442 33.23 -15.54 3.47
CA HIS A 442 34.49 -15.80 4.16
C HIS A 442 34.47 -17.15 4.90
N SER A 443 33.44 -17.97 4.66
CA SER A 443 33.28 -19.29 5.26
C SER A 443 33.77 -20.37 4.29
N ASP A 444 33.98 -21.58 4.82
CA ASP A 444 34.33 -22.75 4.00
C ASP A 444 33.19 -23.09 3.04
N VAL A 445 33.50 -23.14 1.74
CA VAL A 445 32.53 -23.40 0.66
C VAL A 445 32.00 -24.84 0.70
N ASP A 446 32.77 -25.77 1.24
CA ASP A 446 32.36 -27.17 1.37
C ASP A 446 31.48 -27.40 2.61
N SER A 447 31.39 -26.45 3.54
CA SER A 447 30.63 -26.60 4.78
C SER A 447 29.12 -26.68 4.51
N ALA A 448 28.47 -27.70 5.09
CA ALA A 448 27.01 -27.83 5.08
C ALA A 448 26.29 -26.60 5.69
N THR A 449 26.94 -25.91 6.64
CA THR A 449 26.40 -24.68 7.25
C THR A 449 26.45 -23.48 6.32
N THR A 450 27.51 -23.34 5.52
CA THR A 450 27.58 -22.28 4.49
C THR A 450 26.45 -22.45 3.49
N ARG A 451 26.18 -23.70 3.09
CA ARG A 451 25.06 -24.04 2.21
C ARG A 451 23.70 -23.75 2.83
N GLU A 452 23.46 -24.18 4.08
CA GLU A 452 22.24 -23.86 4.85
C GLU A 452 21.97 -22.34 4.85
N GLY A 453 22.98 -21.53 5.15
CA GLY A 453 22.85 -20.08 5.15
C GLY A 453 22.61 -19.48 3.77
N ALA A 454 23.24 -20.02 2.72
CA ALA A 454 23.07 -19.56 1.35
C ALA A 454 21.68 -19.88 0.78
N ASP A 455 21.15 -21.07 1.04
CA ASP A 455 19.79 -21.47 0.65
C ASP A 455 18.76 -20.57 1.37
N ALA A 456 18.95 -20.32 2.67
CA ALA A 456 18.10 -19.39 3.42
C ALA A 456 18.19 -17.95 2.89
N LEU A 457 19.38 -17.50 2.48
CA LEU A 457 19.58 -16.18 1.87
C LEU A 457 18.78 -16.05 0.57
N VAL A 458 18.77 -17.06 -0.31
CA VAL A 458 18.00 -17.05 -1.56
C VAL A 458 16.49 -16.93 -1.28
N VAL A 459 15.98 -17.66 -0.29
CA VAL A 459 14.57 -17.57 0.10
C VAL A 459 14.21 -16.18 0.62
N MET A 460 15.00 -15.60 1.53
CA MET A 460 14.74 -14.24 2.03
C MET A 460 14.90 -13.19 0.93
N LEU A 461 15.83 -13.40 0.00
CA LEU A 461 16.09 -12.52 -1.14
C LEU A 461 14.91 -12.46 -2.10
N SER A 462 14.11 -13.52 -2.21
CA SER A 462 12.97 -13.54 -3.13
C SER A 462 11.92 -12.45 -2.83
N CYS A 463 11.83 -11.96 -1.58
CA CYS A 463 10.96 -10.83 -1.23
C CYS A 463 11.42 -9.50 -1.85
N PHE A 464 12.73 -9.31 -2.06
CA PHE A 464 13.34 -8.04 -2.45
C PHE A 464 13.80 -8.03 -3.90
N ALA A 465 14.44 -9.12 -4.32
CA ALA A 465 15.02 -9.35 -5.63
C ALA A 465 14.55 -10.71 -6.20
N PRO A 466 13.25 -10.84 -6.52
CA PRO A 466 12.65 -12.11 -6.92
C PRO A 466 13.26 -12.72 -8.19
N LEU A 467 13.71 -11.90 -9.13
CA LEU A 467 14.21 -12.39 -10.42
C LEU A 467 15.61 -13.00 -10.25
N THR A 468 16.45 -12.37 -9.43
CA THR A 468 17.76 -12.86 -9.00
C THR A 468 17.58 -14.12 -8.17
N ALA A 469 16.66 -14.14 -7.21
CA ALA A 469 16.38 -15.33 -6.41
C ALA A 469 15.94 -16.51 -7.30
N ALA A 470 15.08 -16.29 -8.29
CA ALA A 470 14.66 -17.33 -9.24
C ALA A 470 15.85 -17.88 -10.06
N GLN A 471 16.76 -17.02 -10.53
CA GLN A 471 17.99 -17.45 -11.20
C GLN A 471 18.91 -18.28 -10.31
N LEU A 472 18.87 -18.03 -8.99
CA LEU A 472 19.64 -18.77 -7.98
C LEU A 472 18.92 -20.01 -7.45
N GLY A 473 17.82 -20.44 -8.09
CA GLY A 473 17.12 -21.68 -7.76
C GLY A 473 16.05 -21.56 -6.67
N PHE A 474 15.55 -20.36 -6.41
CA PHE A 474 14.35 -20.19 -5.57
C PHE A 474 13.17 -20.99 -6.15
N ALA A 475 12.54 -21.81 -5.31
CA ALA A 475 11.35 -22.57 -5.68
C ALA A 475 10.09 -21.94 -5.07
N ASP A 476 9.00 -21.84 -5.82
CA ASP A 476 7.73 -21.29 -5.32
C ASP A 476 7.12 -22.09 -4.15
N SER A 477 7.53 -23.35 -3.98
CA SER A 477 7.17 -24.20 -2.84
C SER A 477 8.00 -23.93 -1.56
N SER A 478 8.93 -22.98 -1.60
CA SER A 478 9.76 -22.64 -0.45
C SER A 478 8.93 -22.06 0.70
N SER A 479 9.41 -22.27 1.93
CA SER A 479 8.87 -21.61 3.13
C SER A 479 9.92 -20.71 3.74
N TRP A 480 9.48 -19.70 4.50
CA TRP A 480 10.38 -18.78 5.19
C TRP A 480 11.38 -19.55 6.06
N PRO A 481 12.69 -19.23 6.05
CA PRO A 481 13.68 -20.03 6.74
C PRO A 481 13.39 -20.17 8.24
N ALA A 482 13.40 -21.41 8.71
CA ALA A 482 13.20 -21.71 10.12
C ALA A 482 14.44 -21.28 10.93
N VAL A 483 14.19 -20.75 12.12
CA VAL A 483 15.22 -20.38 13.09
C VAL A 483 15.23 -21.40 14.22
N ASP A 484 16.39 -21.96 14.50
CA ASP A 484 16.59 -22.82 15.66
C ASP A 484 16.70 -21.97 16.93
N ALA A 485 15.69 -22.07 17.79
CA ALA A 485 15.61 -21.33 19.04
C ALA A 485 16.81 -21.57 19.97
N GLN A 486 17.44 -22.75 19.91
CA GLN A 486 18.59 -23.08 20.75
C GLN A 486 19.87 -22.36 20.27
N LEU A 487 19.98 -22.07 18.97
CA LEU A 487 21.12 -21.36 18.40
C LEU A 487 21.04 -19.85 18.64
N ILE A 488 19.85 -19.29 18.80
CA ILE A 488 19.68 -17.87 19.09
C ILE A 488 19.61 -17.56 20.59
N ALA A 489 19.54 -18.57 21.44
CA ALA A 489 19.57 -18.40 22.89
C ALA A 489 20.88 -17.71 23.29
N GLU A 490 20.76 -16.54 23.91
CA GLU A 490 21.90 -15.91 24.56
C GLU A 490 22.22 -16.72 25.83
N GLU A 491 23.42 -17.29 25.90
CA GLU A 491 23.88 -17.98 27.12
C GLU A 491 24.21 -16.97 28.23
N THR A 492 24.64 -15.76 27.84
CA THR A 492 24.98 -14.64 28.72
C THR A 492 24.35 -13.34 28.25
N THR A 493 24.10 -12.42 29.17
CA THR A 493 23.62 -11.07 28.89
C THR A 493 24.36 -10.06 29.76
N THR A 494 24.33 -8.78 29.38
CA THR A 494 24.96 -7.71 30.15
C THR A 494 24.04 -7.22 31.26
N CYS A 495 24.41 -7.46 32.51
CA CYS A 495 23.82 -6.82 33.67
C CYS A 495 24.43 -5.43 33.89
N VAL A 496 23.59 -4.40 34.04
CA VAL A 496 24.01 -3.06 34.46
C VAL A 496 24.02 -2.97 35.98
N VAL A 497 25.16 -2.59 36.57
CA VAL A 497 25.27 -2.34 38.01
C VAL A 497 25.30 -0.84 38.25
N GLN A 498 24.38 -0.36 39.07
CA GLN A 498 24.21 1.04 39.44
C GLN A 498 24.47 1.26 40.93
N VAL A 499 24.97 2.45 41.26
CA VAL A 499 25.01 2.98 42.63
C VAL A 499 24.31 4.35 42.60
N ASP A 500 23.23 4.49 43.37
CA ASP A 500 22.32 5.65 43.38
C ASP A 500 21.86 6.05 41.98
N GLY A 501 21.46 5.05 41.19
CA GLY A 501 21.00 5.24 39.82
C GLY A 501 22.11 5.55 38.80
N LYS A 502 23.36 5.75 39.23
CA LYS A 502 24.50 5.97 38.31
C LYS A 502 25.17 4.65 37.96
N VAL A 503 25.37 4.39 36.67
CA VAL A 503 26.05 3.17 36.18
C VAL A 503 27.50 3.15 36.67
N ARG A 504 27.90 2.07 37.34
CA ARG A 504 29.24 1.85 37.89
C ARG A 504 29.96 0.64 37.30
N ALA A 505 29.23 -0.38 36.88
CA ALA A 505 29.80 -1.53 36.19
C ALA A 505 28.82 -2.15 35.20
N ARG A 506 29.36 -2.97 34.29
CA ARG A 506 28.62 -3.85 33.39
C ARG A 506 29.20 -5.25 33.53
N LEU A 507 28.36 -6.25 33.78
CA LEU A 507 28.77 -7.63 34.00
C LEU A 507 28.17 -8.54 32.95
N GLU A 508 28.98 -9.37 32.32
CA GLU A 508 28.51 -10.53 31.56
C GLU A 508 28.05 -11.62 32.55
N VAL A 509 26.78 -11.98 32.50
CA VAL A 509 26.16 -12.96 33.40
C VAL A 509 25.30 -13.95 32.63
N PRO A 510 25.18 -15.22 33.07
CA PRO A 510 24.25 -16.15 32.45
C PRO A 510 22.83 -15.61 32.43
N VAL A 511 22.07 -15.84 31.36
CA VAL A 511 20.65 -15.44 31.32
C VAL A 511 19.81 -16.13 32.40
N THR A 512 20.27 -17.28 32.89
CA THR A 512 19.68 -18.08 33.98
C THR A 512 20.16 -17.68 35.37
N ILE A 513 20.98 -16.62 35.51
CA ILE A 513 21.54 -16.23 36.80
C ILE A 513 20.45 -15.89 37.82
N THR A 514 20.57 -16.44 39.02
CA THR A 514 19.63 -16.16 40.12
C THR A 514 19.82 -14.73 40.64
N GLU A 515 18.79 -14.16 41.27
CA GLU A 515 18.92 -12.84 41.90
C GLU A 515 20.01 -12.82 42.99
N ALA A 516 20.19 -13.92 43.73
CA ALA A 516 21.20 -14.03 44.77
C ALA A 516 22.63 -13.99 44.18
N ASP A 517 22.88 -14.77 43.13
CA ASP A 517 24.18 -14.83 42.48
C ASP A 517 24.50 -13.52 41.77
N LEU A 518 23.49 -12.92 41.11
CA LEU A 518 23.65 -11.63 40.45
C LEU A 518 23.96 -10.52 41.45
N ARG A 519 23.27 -10.50 42.60
CA ARG A 519 23.54 -9.58 43.70
C ARG A 519 24.99 -9.69 44.20
N SER A 520 25.45 -10.92 44.42
CA SER A 520 26.81 -11.19 44.91
C SER A 520 27.87 -10.70 43.93
N ARG A 521 27.71 -11.00 42.64
CA ARG A 521 28.60 -10.52 41.58
C ARG A 521 28.58 -9.00 41.44
N ALA A 522 27.41 -8.39 41.49
CA ALA A 522 27.27 -6.93 41.41
C ALA A 522 27.97 -6.22 42.59
N LEU A 523 27.81 -6.70 43.82
CA LEU A 523 28.46 -6.12 45.00
C LEU A 523 29.97 -6.23 44.94
N THR A 524 30.48 -7.38 44.49
CA THR A 524 31.92 -7.58 44.26
C THR A 524 32.45 -6.58 43.22
N SER A 525 31.70 -6.32 42.16
CA SER A 525 32.15 -5.47 41.05
C SER A 525 32.31 -3.99 41.39
N VAL A 526 31.60 -3.49 42.42
CA VAL A 526 31.64 -2.07 42.80
C VAL A 526 32.25 -1.82 44.18
N GLY A 527 32.86 -2.84 44.80
CA GLY A 527 33.57 -2.72 46.07
C GLY A 527 32.66 -2.35 47.25
N THR A 528 31.73 -3.24 47.59
CA THR A 528 30.88 -3.24 48.81
C THR A 528 30.64 -1.88 49.49
N PRO A 529 29.78 -1.00 48.94
CA PRO A 529 29.37 0.22 49.62
C PRO A 529 28.49 -0.09 50.85
N SER A 530 28.43 0.83 51.81
CA SER A 530 27.38 0.85 52.84
C SER A 530 26.01 1.05 52.16
N ALA A 531 25.32 -0.05 51.85
CA ALA A 531 24.06 -0.03 51.13
C ALA A 531 22.87 -0.01 52.09
N SER A 532 21.99 0.98 51.94
CA SER A 532 20.71 1.02 52.66
C SER A 532 19.69 0.08 52.02
N ARG A 533 19.76 -0.09 50.69
CA ARG A 533 18.87 -0.99 49.92
C ARG A 533 19.54 -1.46 48.64
N ILE A 534 19.28 -2.69 48.22
CA ILE A 534 19.74 -3.23 46.93
C ILE A 534 18.54 -3.79 46.17
N ILE A 535 18.34 -3.30 44.94
CA ILE A 535 17.29 -3.71 44.02
C ILE A 535 17.92 -4.57 42.94
N VAL A 536 17.44 -5.81 42.80
CA VAL A 536 17.90 -6.75 41.79
C VAL A 536 16.73 -7.04 40.86
N ARG A 537 16.97 -7.03 39.55
CA ARG A 537 16.08 -7.58 38.54
C ARG A 537 16.93 -8.40 37.59
N ALA A 538 17.07 -9.69 37.91
CA ALA A 538 17.86 -10.60 37.09
C ALA A 538 17.24 -10.79 35.69
N PRO A 539 18.05 -11.01 34.65
CA PRO A 539 19.51 -10.94 34.62
C PRO A 539 20.05 -9.52 34.33
N ARG A 540 19.19 -8.50 34.24
CA ARG A 540 19.49 -7.24 33.54
C ARG A 540 20.07 -6.12 34.41
N ILE A 541 19.69 -6.01 35.67
CA ILE A 541 20.06 -4.83 36.47
C ILE A 541 20.19 -5.11 37.97
N VAL A 542 21.19 -4.47 38.59
CA VAL A 542 21.32 -4.31 40.04
C VAL A 542 21.53 -2.85 40.36
N ASN A 543 20.70 -2.27 41.23
CA ASN A 543 20.87 -0.91 41.73
C ASN A 543 21.10 -0.91 43.24
N ILE A 544 22.23 -0.36 43.66
CA ILE A 544 22.66 -0.24 45.05
C ILE A 544 22.38 1.18 45.50
N VAL A 545 21.51 1.33 46.49
CA VAL A 545 21.17 2.64 47.07
C VAL A 545 22.05 2.85 48.30
N THR A 546 22.86 3.91 48.27
CA THR A 546 23.64 4.35 49.43
C THR A 546 22.80 5.27 50.31
N GLY A 547 23.05 5.22 51.61
CA GLY A 547 22.28 5.94 52.63
C GLY A 547 22.65 7.40 52.75
#